data_AF-A0A6H3NNI3-F1
#
_entry.id   AF-A0A6H3NNI3-F1
#
_cell.length_a   1.000
_cell.length_b   1.000
_cell.length_c   1.000
_cell.angle_alpha   90.00
_cell.angle_beta   90.00
_cell.angle_gamma   90.00
#
_symmetry.space_group_name_H-M   'P 1'
#
loop_
_entity.id
_entity.type
_entity.pdbx_description
1 polymer ?
#
loop_
_entity_poly.entity_id
_entity_poly.type
_entity_poly.pdbx_seq_one_letter_code
_entity_poly.pdbx_strand_id
1 'polypeptide(L)'
;MNRFLLLALFLVFGFPLLAGSDSKPVCLSLPDCETKADATTIHRKKISLLTFGLTEYAKDTPVEKLIPIYLKRVRSIILEANGDTGYKGEIVLKVSHKPEYKQSQMLKAEEDLKFLESNQSLLSKEQSSELTELKILFSESK
;
A
#
# COMPACT_ATOMS: atom_id res chain seq x y z
N MET A 1 57.08 -23.91 16.97
CA MET A 1 55.74 -24.19 16.40
C MET A 1 54.98 -22.88 16.25
N ASN A 2 54.75 -22.50 14.98
CA ASN A 2 54.37 -21.16 14.54
C ASN A 2 52.98 -20.72 15.05
N ARG A 3 52.94 -19.80 16.01
CA ARG A 3 51.72 -19.05 16.38
C ARG A 3 51.12 -18.25 15.21
N PHE A 4 51.94 -17.92 14.20
CA PHE A 4 51.50 -17.22 12.98
C PHE A 4 50.68 -18.10 12.01
N LEU A 5 50.70 -19.44 12.15
CA LEU A 5 49.96 -20.31 11.23
C LEU A 5 48.45 -20.37 11.55
N LEU A 6 48.06 -20.15 12.81
CA LEU A 6 46.67 -20.21 13.25
C LEU A 6 45.87 -18.95 12.89
N LEU A 7 46.52 -17.79 12.77
CA LEU A 7 45.87 -16.54 12.35
C LEU A 7 45.64 -16.46 10.83
N ALA A 8 46.46 -17.15 10.03
CA ALA A 8 46.29 -17.19 8.59
C ALA A 8 45.09 -18.07 8.15
N LEU A 9 44.70 -19.07 8.95
CA LEU A 9 43.60 -19.99 8.59
C LEU A 9 42.21 -19.35 8.76
N PHE A 10 42.06 -18.37 9.64
CA PHE A 10 40.78 -17.67 9.87
C PHE A 10 40.43 -16.64 8.80
N LEU A 11 41.41 -16.17 8.02
CA LEU A 11 41.20 -15.18 6.95
C LEU A 11 40.80 -15.79 5.60
N VAL A 12 40.96 -17.11 5.41
CA VAL A 12 40.71 -17.78 4.11
C VAL A 12 39.36 -18.52 4.07
N PHE A 13 38.73 -18.77 5.22
CA PHE A 13 37.42 -19.43 5.33
C PHE A 13 36.29 -18.51 5.82
N GLY A 14 36.46 -17.19 5.64
CA GLY A 14 35.36 -16.24 5.75
C GLY A 14 34.43 -16.39 4.56
N PHE A 15 33.57 -17.41 4.57
CA PHE A 15 32.40 -17.42 3.70
C PHE A 15 31.66 -16.10 3.94
N PRO A 16 31.39 -15.29 2.89
CA PRO A 16 30.44 -14.22 3.06
C PRO A 16 29.13 -14.92 3.39
N LEU A 17 28.66 -14.77 4.63
CA LEU A 17 27.25 -14.94 4.95
C LEU A 17 26.51 -13.83 4.19
N LEU A 18 26.38 -14.03 2.87
CA LEU A 18 25.35 -13.41 2.07
C LEU A 18 24.06 -13.98 2.64
N ALA A 19 23.54 -13.30 3.67
CA ALA A 19 22.15 -13.41 4.05
C ALA A 19 21.37 -12.98 2.80
N GLY A 20 20.99 -13.96 1.97
CA GLY A 20 20.10 -13.74 0.85
C GLY A 20 18.85 -13.08 1.41
N SER A 21 18.68 -11.79 1.12
CA SER A 21 17.46 -11.07 1.44
C SER A 21 16.39 -11.47 0.44
N ASP A 22 16.08 -12.77 0.33
CA ASP A 22 14.93 -13.24 -0.43
C ASP A 22 13.69 -13.00 0.44
N SER A 23 13.42 -11.72 0.74
CA SER A 23 12.12 -11.35 1.26
C SER A 23 11.11 -11.73 0.20
N LYS A 24 10.29 -12.74 0.47
CA LYS A 24 9.24 -13.15 -0.44
C LYS A 24 8.43 -11.90 -0.83
N PRO A 25 8.18 -11.68 -2.13
CA PRO A 25 7.45 -10.51 -2.59
C PRO A 25 6.06 -10.51 -1.95
N VAL A 26 5.61 -9.33 -1.51
CA VAL A 26 4.34 -9.14 -0.77
C VAL A 26 3.16 -9.71 -1.58
N CYS A 27 3.22 -9.53 -2.90
CA CYS A 27 2.37 -10.14 -3.91
C CYS A 27 3.17 -10.36 -5.19
N LEU A 28 2.65 -11.18 -6.11
CA LEU A 28 3.33 -11.62 -7.34
C LEU A 28 2.84 -10.89 -8.61
N SER A 29 1.70 -10.20 -8.52
CA SER A 29 1.09 -9.49 -9.63
C SER A 29 0.08 -8.46 -9.12
N LEU A 30 -0.37 -7.55 -9.97
CA LEU A 30 -1.38 -6.55 -9.61
C LEU A 30 -2.69 -7.20 -9.09
N PRO A 31 -3.28 -8.22 -9.75
CA PRO A 31 -4.46 -8.92 -9.23
C PRO A 31 -4.22 -9.67 -7.92
N ASP A 32 -3.02 -10.23 -7.71
CA ASP A 32 -2.66 -10.87 -6.44
C ASP A 32 -2.60 -9.83 -5.29
N CYS A 33 -2.03 -8.64 -5.54
CA CYS A 33 -2.01 -7.56 -4.57
C CYS A 33 -3.43 -7.09 -4.22
N GLU A 34 -4.29 -6.95 -5.22
CA GLU A 34 -5.70 -6.57 -5.03
C GLU A 34 -6.45 -7.64 -4.21
N THR A 35 -6.32 -8.91 -4.59
CA THR A 35 -6.96 -10.03 -3.88
C THR A 35 -6.53 -10.10 -2.42
N LYS A 36 -5.23 -9.92 -2.14
CA LYS A 36 -4.71 -9.86 -0.76
C LYS A 36 -5.20 -8.64 -0.02
N ALA A 37 -5.38 -7.51 -0.69
CA ALA A 37 -5.95 -6.31 -0.08
C ALA A 37 -7.42 -6.52 0.28
N ASP A 38 -8.18 -7.20 -0.57
CA ASP A 38 -9.59 -7.52 -0.29
C ASP A 38 -9.75 -8.55 0.83
N ALA A 39 -8.77 -9.44 1.01
CA ALA A 39 -8.75 -10.46 2.08
C ALA A 39 -8.52 -9.89 3.49
N THR A 40 -8.05 -8.65 3.63
CA THR A 40 -7.90 -7.99 4.92
C THR A 40 -8.96 -6.92 5.10
N THR A 41 -9.37 -6.64 6.33
CA THR A 41 -10.21 -5.47 6.62
C THR A 41 -9.39 -4.26 7.05
N ILE A 42 -8.11 -4.46 7.40
CA ILE A 42 -7.26 -3.43 7.99
C ILE A 42 -6.79 -2.42 6.93
N HIS A 43 -7.21 -1.15 7.08
CA HIS A 43 -6.97 -0.12 6.07
C HIS A 43 -5.47 0.08 5.79
N ARG A 44 -4.64 0.25 6.82
CA ARG A 44 -3.17 0.33 6.65
C ARG A 44 -2.59 -0.81 5.80
N LYS A 45 -3.07 -2.04 5.99
CA LYS A 45 -2.57 -3.20 5.23
C LYS A 45 -3.07 -3.17 3.79
N LYS A 46 -4.33 -2.78 3.54
CA LYS A 46 -4.85 -2.53 2.19
C LYS A 46 -4.01 -1.51 1.44
N ILE A 47 -3.75 -0.36 2.05
CA ILE A 47 -2.96 0.73 1.45
C ILE A 47 -1.58 0.23 1.06
N SER A 48 -0.92 -0.54 1.92
CA SER A 48 0.41 -1.10 1.65
C SER A 48 0.40 -2.06 0.46
N LEU A 49 -0.60 -2.95 0.39
CA LEU A 49 -0.73 -3.94 -0.69
C LEU A 49 -1.04 -3.27 -2.03
N LEU A 50 -2.02 -2.37 -2.05
CA LEU A 50 -2.42 -1.66 -3.27
C LEU A 50 -1.32 -0.72 -3.77
N THR A 51 -0.63 -0.03 -2.85
CA THR A 51 0.54 0.79 -3.22
C THR A 51 1.65 -0.05 -3.83
N PHE A 52 2.01 -1.18 -3.20
CA PHE A 52 3.02 -2.07 -3.76
C PHE A 52 2.62 -2.57 -5.16
N GLY A 53 1.37 -3.00 -5.33
CA GLY A 53 0.87 -3.44 -6.62
C GLY A 53 0.96 -2.36 -7.69
N LEU A 54 0.55 -1.13 -7.37
CA LEU A 54 0.62 0.00 -8.30
C LEU A 54 2.05 0.37 -8.64
N THR A 55 2.97 0.37 -7.67
CA THR A 55 4.38 0.70 -7.91
C THR A 55 5.09 -0.35 -8.76
N GLU A 56 4.88 -1.64 -8.47
CA GLU A 56 5.64 -2.71 -9.11
C GLU A 56 5.03 -3.21 -10.43
N TYR A 57 3.70 -3.15 -10.56
CA TYR A 57 2.98 -3.87 -11.62
C TYR A 57 2.08 -2.99 -12.52
N ALA A 58 1.98 -1.67 -12.27
CA ALA A 58 1.08 -0.82 -13.07
C ALA A 58 1.66 -0.33 -14.41
N LYS A 59 2.97 -0.41 -14.63
CA LYS A 59 3.69 0.28 -15.72
C LYS A 59 3.10 0.08 -17.12
N ASP A 60 2.53 -1.08 -17.39
CA ASP A 60 1.92 -1.43 -18.69
C ASP A 60 0.47 -1.90 -18.56
N THR A 61 -0.15 -1.62 -17.41
CA THR A 61 -1.54 -2.01 -17.15
C THR A 61 -2.49 -0.94 -17.70
N PRO A 62 -3.51 -1.32 -18.50
CA PRO A 62 -4.52 -0.38 -18.98
C PRO A 62 -5.18 0.39 -17.82
N VAL A 63 -5.40 1.69 -18.00
CA VAL A 63 -5.94 2.59 -16.97
C VAL A 63 -7.27 2.07 -16.41
N GLU A 64 -8.12 1.47 -17.25
CA GLU A 64 -9.41 0.90 -16.88
C GLU A 64 -9.27 -0.18 -15.79
N LYS A 65 -8.17 -0.95 -15.83
CA LYS A 65 -7.86 -1.96 -14.82
C LYS A 65 -7.24 -1.37 -13.55
N LEU A 66 -6.72 -0.14 -13.61
CA LEU A 66 -6.16 0.57 -12.46
C LEU A 66 -7.25 1.28 -11.65
N ILE A 67 -8.32 1.75 -12.30
CA ILE A 67 -9.42 2.51 -11.65
C ILE A 67 -9.94 1.83 -10.37
N PRO A 68 -10.32 0.53 -10.37
CA PRO A 68 -10.80 -0.13 -9.15
C PRO A 68 -9.80 -0.10 -7.99
N ILE A 69 -8.50 -0.21 -8.31
CA ILE A 69 -7.41 -0.24 -7.34
C ILE A 69 -7.23 1.14 -6.71
N TYR A 70 -7.26 2.20 -7.52
CA TYR A 70 -7.21 3.59 -7.03
C TYR A 70 -8.43 3.92 -6.16
N LEU A 71 -9.65 3.54 -6.56
CA LEU A 71 -10.86 3.74 -5.76
C LEU A 71 -10.75 3.06 -4.38
N LYS A 72 -10.33 1.79 -4.35
CA LYS A 72 -10.09 1.03 -3.10
C LYS A 72 -9.01 1.67 -2.23
N ARG A 73 -7.93 2.16 -2.85
CA ARG A 73 -6.81 2.78 -2.15
C ARG A 73 -7.21 4.11 -1.53
N VAL A 74 -7.83 5.02 -2.28
CA VAL A 74 -8.37 6.30 -1.79
C VAL A 74 -9.24 6.08 -0.57
N ARG A 75 -10.25 5.21 -0.68
CA ARG A 75 -11.16 4.91 0.42
C ARG A 75 -10.41 4.50 1.67
N SER A 76 -9.48 3.55 1.52
CA SER A 76 -8.70 3.05 2.65
C SER A 76 -7.79 4.11 3.25
N ILE A 77 -7.17 4.96 2.42
CA ILE A 77 -6.33 6.08 2.88
C ILE A 77 -7.15 7.07 3.72
N ILE A 78 -8.33 7.45 3.24
CA ILE A 78 -9.18 8.43 3.93
C ILE A 78 -9.65 7.88 5.28
N LEU A 79 -10.13 6.63 5.30
CA LEU A 79 -10.61 5.97 6.51
C LEU A 79 -9.48 5.80 7.55
N GLU A 80 -8.31 5.30 7.13
CA GLU A 80 -7.13 5.17 7.99
C GLU A 80 -6.73 6.52 8.59
N ALA A 81 -6.63 7.56 7.77
CA ALA A 81 -6.20 8.88 8.23
C ALA A 81 -7.17 9.52 9.24
N ASN A 82 -8.45 9.15 9.17
CA ASN A 82 -9.48 9.55 10.14
C ASN A 82 -9.56 8.64 11.37
N GLY A 83 -8.63 7.68 11.48
CA GLY A 83 -8.52 6.81 12.63
C GLY A 83 -9.40 5.57 12.57
N ASP A 84 -10.11 5.31 11.46
CA ASP A 84 -10.74 4.03 11.24
C ASP A 84 -9.67 3.02 10.85
N THR A 85 -9.52 1.96 11.65
CA THR A 85 -8.54 0.91 11.38
C THR A 85 -9.06 -0.16 10.44
N GLY A 86 -10.39 -0.23 10.22
CA GLY A 86 -11.07 -1.31 9.52
C GLY A 86 -11.12 -2.62 10.34
N TYR A 87 -10.75 -2.60 11.62
CA TYR A 87 -10.90 -3.75 12.51
C TYR A 87 -12.38 -4.03 12.78
N LYS A 88 -12.82 -5.26 12.51
CA LYS A 88 -14.23 -5.71 12.65
C LYS A 88 -14.46 -6.67 13.81
N GLY A 89 -13.60 -6.67 14.83
CA GLY A 89 -13.85 -7.46 16.05
C GLY A 89 -14.98 -6.87 16.88
N GLU A 90 -15.21 -7.44 18.07
CA GLU A 90 -16.30 -7.02 18.98
C GLU A 90 -16.24 -5.54 19.39
N ILE A 91 -15.05 -4.93 19.35
CA ILE A 91 -14.82 -3.52 19.66
C ILE A 91 -14.28 -2.82 18.42
N VAL A 92 -14.92 -1.72 18.03
CA VAL A 92 -14.42 -0.85 16.96
C VAL A 92 -13.18 -0.11 17.47
N LEU A 93 -12.02 -0.38 16.87
CA LEU A 93 -10.77 0.28 17.21
C LEU A 93 -10.62 1.57 16.41
N LYS A 94 -10.66 2.71 17.11
CA LYS A 94 -10.31 4.02 16.56
C LYS A 94 -8.93 4.46 17.04
N VAL A 95 -8.13 5.01 16.12
CA VAL A 95 -6.77 5.46 16.40
C VAL A 95 -6.66 6.96 16.15
N SER A 96 -6.06 7.68 17.08
CA SER A 96 -5.70 9.08 16.83
C SER A 96 -4.29 9.13 16.23
N HIS A 97 -4.18 9.65 15.02
CA HIS A 97 -2.91 9.81 14.34
C HIS A 97 -2.29 11.18 14.64
N LYS A 98 -0.96 11.24 14.57
CA LYS A 98 -0.26 12.53 14.57
C LYS A 98 -0.70 13.37 13.36
N PRO A 99 -0.82 14.71 13.48
CA PRO A 99 -1.25 15.57 12.39
C PRO A 99 -0.43 15.39 11.10
N GLU A 100 0.88 15.19 11.23
CA GLU A 100 1.79 15.03 10.08
C GLU A 100 1.51 13.72 9.33
N TYR A 101 1.17 12.66 10.06
CA TYR A 101 0.77 11.40 9.45
C TYR A 101 -0.55 11.57 8.68
N LYS A 102 -1.57 12.16 9.32
CA LYS A 102 -2.87 12.43 8.67
C LYS A 102 -2.67 13.26 7.39
N GLN A 103 -1.90 14.35 7.47
CA GLN A 103 -1.59 15.20 6.33
C GLN A 103 -0.91 14.41 5.20
N SER A 104 0.10 13.60 5.50
CA SER A 104 0.80 12.79 4.50
C SER A 104 -0.11 11.77 3.81
N GLN A 105 -1.10 11.23 4.54
CA GLN A 105 -2.09 10.31 3.98
C GLN A 105 -3.08 11.07 3.10
N MET A 106 -3.56 12.25 3.53
CA MET A 106 -4.46 13.08 2.72
C MET A 106 -3.83 13.52 1.40
N LEU A 107 -2.53 13.83 1.37
CA LEU A 107 -1.83 14.14 0.12
C LEU A 107 -1.86 12.96 -0.87
N LYS A 108 -1.65 11.73 -0.39
CA LYS A 108 -1.74 10.53 -1.23
C LYS A 108 -3.16 10.28 -1.75
N ALA A 109 -4.18 10.49 -0.92
CA ALA A 109 -5.57 10.41 -1.35
C ALA A 109 -5.89 11.48 -2.42
N GLU A 110 -5.33 12.69 -2.29
CA GLU A 110 -5.50 13.75 -3.28
C GLU A 110 -4.87 13.40 -4.64
N GLU A 111 -3.67 12.81 -4.64
CA GLU A 111 -3.00 12.32 -5.85
C GLU A 111 -3.84 11.26 -6.56
N ASP A 112 -4.38 10.31 -5.80
CA ASP A 112 -5.23 9.26 -6.34
C ASP A 112 -6.57 9.79 -6.87
N LEU A 113 -7.18 10.76 -6.18
CA LEU A 113 -8.40 11.43 -6.66
C LEU A 113 -8.13 12.18 -7.96
N LYS A 114 -7.01 12.91 -8.08
CA LYS A 114 -6.62 13.59 -9.33
C LYS A 114 -6.42 12.60 -10.48
N PHE A 115 -5.83 11.43 -10.20
CA PHE A 115 -5.71 10.36 -11.19
C PHE A 115 -7.10 9.89 -11.66
N LEU A 116 -8.03 9.64 -10.74
CA LEU A 116 -9.39 9.20 -11.08
C LEU A 116 -10.17 10.26 -11.86
N GLU A 117 -10.08 11.53 -11.46
CA GLU A 117 -10.70 12.66 -12.14
C GLU A 117 -10.17 12.85 -13.56
N SER A 118 -8.86 12.74 -13.75
CA SER A 118 -8.22 12.85 -15.07
C SER A 118 -8.65 11.74 -16.03
N ASN A 119 -9.21 10.65 -15.50
CA ASN A 119 -9.67 9.49 -16.25
C ASN A 119 -11.17 9.24 -16.12
N GLN A 120 -11.97 10.27 -15.78
CA GLN A 120 -13.42 10.10 -15.52
C GLN A 120 -14.19 9.47 -16.68
N SER A 121 -13.74 9.66 -17.92
CA SER A 121 -14.38 9.11 -19.13
C SER A 121 -14.34 7.58 -19.19
N LEU A 122 -13.43 6.97 -18.43
CA LEU A 122 -13.23 5.52 -18.35
C LEU A 122 -13.98 4.88 -17.17
N LEU A 123 -14.62 5.69 -16.31
CA LEU A 123 -15.34 5.20 -15.16
C LEU A 123 -16.72 4.69 -15.58
N SER A 124 -17.09 3.51 -15.07
CA SER A 124 -18.49 3.06 -15.07
C SER A 124 -19.37 4.01 -14.25
N LYS A 125 -20.69 3.86 -14.37
CA LYS A 125 -21.65 4.66 -13.60
C LYS A 125 -21.47 4.44 -12.10
N GLU A 126 -21.26 3.18 -11.70
CA GLU A 126 -21.04 2.78 -10.32
C GLU A 126 -19.74 3.40 -9.77
N GLN A 127 -18.65 3.33 -10.53
CA GLN A 127 -17.37 3.93 -10.15
C GLN A 127 -17.44 5.47 -10.10
N SER A 128 -18.22 6.10 -10.97
CA SER A 128 -18.45 7.55 -10.95
C SER A 128 -19.20 7.99 -9.69
N SER A 129 -20.19 7.20 -9.26
CA SER A 129 -20.88 7.42 -7.98
C SER A 129 -19.91 7.27 -6.81
N GLU A 130 -19.12 6.20 -6.82
CA GLU A 130 -18.11 5.94 -5.78
C GLU A 130 -17.07 7.07 -5.71
N LEU A 131 -16.57 7.57 -6.84
CA LEU A 131 -15.66 8.72 -6.88
C LEU A 131 -16.30 9.97 -6.25
N THR A 132 -17.58 10.21 -6.52
CA THR A 132 -18.32 11.35 -5.94
C THR A 132 -18.40 11.24 -4.42
N GLU A 133 -18.73 10.06 -3.91
CA GLU A 133 -18.76 9.78 -2.46
C GLU A 133 -17.37 9.97 -1.82
N LEU A 134 -16.31 9.50 -2.48
CA LEU A 134 -14.94 9.63 -1.98
C LEU A 134 -14.48 11.10 -1.93
N LYS A 135 -14.90 11.93 -2.89
CA LYS A 135 -14.61 13.37 -2.87
C LYS A 135 -15.31 14.08 -1.71
N ILE A 136 -16.56 13.71 -1.41
CA ILE A 136 -17.28 14.23 -0.25
C ILE A 136 -16.55 13.84 1.03
N LEU A 137 -16.26 12.53 1.20
CA LEU A 137 -15.56 12.02 2.37
C LEU A 137 -14.18 12.67 2.55
N PHE A 138 -13.43 12.86 1.47
CA PHE A 138 -12.13 13.54 1.49
C PHE A 138 -12.26 15.00 1.94
N SER A 139 -13.27 15.72 1.47
CA SER A 139 -13.53 17.11 1.86
C SER A 139 -13.89 17.23 3.35
N GLU A 140 -14.66 16.30 3.89
CA GLU A 140 -15.03 16.25 5.31
C GLU A 140 -13.85 15.88 6.23
N SER A 141 -12.79 15.31 5.65
CA SER A 141 -11.61 14.82 6.38
C SER A 141 -10.50 15.87 6.54
N LYS A 142 -10.57 16.98 5.80
CA LYS A 142 -9.63 18.11 5.88
C LYS A 142 -9.90 18.96 7.12
#